data_AF-A0A4S4MJ73-F1
#
_entry.id   AF-A0A4S4MJ73-F1
#
_cell.length_a   1.000
_cell.length_b   1.000
_cell.length_c   1.000
_cell.angle_alpha   90.00
_cell.angle_beta   90.00
_cell.angle_gamma   90.00
#
_symmetry.space_group_name_H-M   'P 1'
#
loop_
_entity.id
_entity.type
_entity.pdbx_description
1 polymer ?
#
loop_
_entity_poly.entity_id
_entity_poly.type
_entity_poly.pdbx_seq_one_letter_code
_entity_poly.pdbx_strand_id
1 'polypeptide(L)'
;MARDYCRHNTDFEIVGGYLSPVSDQYKKPGLLAADHRIHMCTLGTEQSSTWLMVDPWEAVQSYQRTAVVLDHIDYEINTKLGGVTTADGEQRHVRILLLAGSDLIATMSEPGVWSEADLDHILGRYGTMIVERAGSDMAQAIDSLARWKHNIHLIHQLIQNDVSSTKVRLFLRRGLSVRYLLPTPVVDYIEENGLYMDDGPSASASSGAVAAEKEKGKEREKAATASSSKC
;
A
#
# COMPACT_ATOMS: atom_id res chain seq x y z
N MET A 1 1.82 -13.98 -2.10
CA MET A 1 0.85 -13.42 -3.08
C MET A 1 1.55 -12.90 -4.33
N ALA A 2 2.14 -11.70 -4.35
CA ALA A 2 2.80 -11.19 -5.57
C ALA A 2 3.91 -12.10 -6.11
N ARG A 3 4.75 -12.62 -5.21
CA ARG A 3 5.77 -13.62 -5.55
C ARG A 3 5.20 -14.90 -6.15
N ASP A 4 4.10 -15.39 -5.63
CA ASP A 4 3.45 -16.62 -6.11
C ASP A 4 2.80 -16.36 -7.47
N TYR A 5 2.15 -15.20 -7.64
CA TYR A 5 1.61 -14.77 -8.92
C TYR A 5 2.70 -14.70 -9.98
N CYS A 6 3.84 -14.04 -9.71
CA CYS A 6 4.94 -13.98 -10.67
C CYS A 6 5.39 -15.38 -11.10
N ARG A 7 5.53 -16.30 -10.15
CA ARG A 7 5.97 -17.69 -10.41
C ARG A 7 4.98 -18.50 -11.25
N HIS A 8 3.69 -18.25 -11.14
CA HIS A 8 2.65 -19.08 -11.76
C HIS A 8 2.02 -18.45 -13.01
N ASN A 9 2.08 -17.14 -13.15
CA ASN A 9 1.31 -16.39 -14.16
C ASN A 9 2.18 -15.52 -15.07
N THR A 10 3.49 -15.47 -14.84
CA THR A 10 4.42 -14.64 -15.63
C THR A 10 5.73 -15.39 -15.85
N ASP A 11 6.56 -14.86 -16.74
CA ASP A 11 7.95 -15.31 -16.92
C ASP A 11 8.93 -14.49 -16.05
N PHE A 12 8.44 -13.83 -15.01
CA PHE A 12 9.26 -12.97 -14.15
C PHE A 12 9.88 -13.74 -13.00
N GLU A 13 11.14 -13.41 -12.73
CA GLU A 13 11.82 -13.74 -11.49
C GLU A 13 11.83 -12.52 -10.56
N ILE A 14 11.32 -12.68 -9.33
CA ILE A 14 11.45 -11.64 -8.31
C ILE A 14 12.83 -11.72 -7.68
N VAL A 15 13.63 -10.69 -7.93
CA VAL A 15 15.00 -10.56 -7.40
C VAL A 15 15.07 -9.75 -6.10
N GLY A 16 14.02 -8.99 -5.77
CA GLY A 16 13.93 -8.19 -4.55
C GLY A 16 12.63 -7.43 -4.44
N GLY A 17 12.38 -6.83 -3.28
CA GLY A 17 11.26 -5.92 -3.07
C GLY A 17 11.58 -4.90 -1.99
N TYR A 18 11.02 -3.69 -2.13
CA TYR A 18 11.31 -2.56 -1.26
C TYR A 18 10.02 -1.99 -0.69
N LEU A 19 9.97 -1.84 0.63
CA LEU A 19 9.01 -0.96 1.29
C LEU A 19 9.61 0.45 1.29
N SER A 20 8.93 1.41 0.68
CA SER A 20 9.31 2.82 0.73
C SER A 20 8.29 3.60 1.57
N PRO A 21 8.62 3.95 2.82
CA PRO A 21 7.72 4.75 3.65
C PRO A 21 7.63 6.18 3.08
N VAL A 22 6.40 6.71 2.99
CA VAL A 22 6.15 8.07 2.49
C VAL A 22 6.81 9.15 3.35
N SER A 23 7.11 10.32 2.78
CA SER A 23 7.54 11.52 3.53
C SER A 23 6.47 12.02 4.51
N ASP A 24 6.90 12.59 5.64
CA ASP A 24 6.00 13.27 6.60
C ASP A 24 5.28 14.49 5.98
N GLN A 25 5.85 15.06 4.92
CA GLN A 25 5.25 16.16 4.17
C GLN A 25 4.00 15.76 3.38
N TYR A 26 3.67 14.47 3.30
CA TYR A 26 2.39 14.00 2.78
C TYR A 26 1.19 14.51 3.61
N LYS A 27 1.42 14.94 4.86
CA LYS A 27 0.42 15.61 5.73
C LYS A 27 -0.88 14.81 5.91
N LYS A 28 -0.83 13.49 5.79
CA LYS A 28 -1.99 12.62 6.04
C LYS A 28 -2.35 12.66 7.52
N PRO A 29 -3.64 12.84 7.88
CA PRO A 29 -4.07 12.82 9.27
C PRO A 29 -3.68 11.51 9.98
N GLY A 30 -3.04 11.64 11.14
CA GLY A 30 -2.57 10.51 11.95
C GLY A 30 -1.35 9.78 11.36
N LEU A 31 -0.63 10.40 10.43
CA LEU A 31 0.68 9.92 9.97
C LEU A 31 1.70 10.16 11.08
N LEU A 32 2.35 9.08 11.52
CA LEU A 32 3.45 9.14 12.48
C LEU A 32 4.73 9.62 11.78
N ALA A 33 5.66 10.19 12.54
CA ALA A 33 6.97 10.59 12.05
C ALA A 33 7.67 9.47 11.26
N ALA A 34 8.41 9.88 10.23
CA ALA A 34 9.07 8.98 9.28
C ALA A 34 9.98 7.97 9.97
N ASP A 35 10.77 8.41 10.95
CA ASP A 35 11.73 7.57 11.68
C ASP A 35 11.06 6.35 12.32
N HIS A 36 9.91 6.54 12.98
CA HIS A 36 9.16 5.43 13.56
C HIS A 36 8.63 4.48 12.50
N ARG A 37 8.15 5.00 11.36
CA ARG A 37 7.61 4.17 10.28
C ARG A 37 8.70 3.37 9.59
N ILE A 38 9.85 3.98 9.32
CA ILE A 38 11.03 3.30 8.79
C ILE A 38 11.42 2.17 9.74
N HIS A 39 11.56 2.46 11.04
CA HIS A 39 11.95 1.46 12.02
C HIS A 39 10.96 0.30 12.13
N MET A 40 9.65 0.58 12.20
CA MET A 40 8.61 -0.45 12.20
C MET A 40 8.63 -1.29 10.91
N CYS A 41 8.87 -0.68 9.75
CA CYS A 41 9.03 -1.41 8.49
C CYS A 41 10.24 -2.33 8.55
N THR A 42 11.39 -1.86 9.05
CA THR A 42 12.62 -2.64 9.16
C THR A 42 12.42 -3.85 10.07
N LEU A 43 11.86 -3.65 11.26
CA LEU A 43 11.50 -4.73 12.19
C LEU A 43 10.52 -5.74 11.56
N GLY A 44 9.56 -5.24 10.79
CA GLY A 44 8.59 -6.07 10.09
C GLY A 44 9.22 -6.94 9.00
N THR A 45 10.23 -6.44 8.29
CA THR A 45 10.90 -7.15 7.19
C THR A 45 12.00 -8.09 7.65
N GLU A 46 12.83 -7.70 8.63
CA GLU A 46 14.02 -8.44 9.04
C GLU A 46 13.71 -9.86 9.55
N GLN A 47 12.62 -10.02 10.29
CA GLN A 47 12.28 -11.30 10.88
C GLN A 47 11.42 -12.20 9.98
N SER A 48 10.77 -11.62 8.96
CA SER A 48 9.70 -12.29 8.22
C SER A 48 10.00 -12.50 6.74
N SER A 49 11.06 -11.89 6.21
CA SER A 49 11.34 -11.92 4.77
C SER A 49 12.82 -12.07 4.45
N THR A 50 13.10 -12.90 3.44
CA THR A 50 14.44 -13.06 2.85
C THR A 50 14.65 -12.19 1.61
N TRP A 51 13.63 -11.44 1.17
CA TRP A 51 13.64 -10.72 -0.12
C TRP A 51 13.04 -9.31 -0.06
N LEU A 52 12.40 -8.94 1.06
CA LEU A 52 11.85 -7.61 1.27
C LEU A 52 12.81 -6.79 2.12
N MET A 53 13.06 -5.57 1.67
CA MET A 53 13.93 -4.59 2.31
C MET A 53 13.16 -3.28 2.53
N VAL A 54 13.75 -2.35 3.27
CA VAL A 54 13.23 -0.99 3.43
C VAL A 54 14.15 -0.02 2.72
N ASP A 55 13.58 0.82 1.86
CA ASP A 55 14.27 1.97 1.29
C ASP A 55 13.75 3.25 1.97
N PRO A 56 14.54 3.91 2.83
CA PRO A 56 14.11 5.11 3.54
C PRO A 56 14.17 6.37 2.68
N TRP A 57 14.63 6.31 1.42
CA TRP A 57 14.91 7.49 0.61
C TRP A 57 13.70 8.43 0.52
N GLU A 58 12.52 7.94 0.16
CA GLU A 58 11.29 8.75 0.05
C GLU A 58 10.95 9.46 1.36
N ALA A 59 11.10 8.73 2.47
CA ALA A 59 10.72 9.18 3.80
C ALA A 59 11.52 10.41 4.27
N VAL A 60 12.79 10.48 3.88
CA VAL A 60 13.72 11.57 4.24
C VAL A 60 13.74 12.72 3.23
N GLN A 61 13.01 12.62 2.12
CA GLN A 61 12.84 13.72 1.17
C GLN A 61 11.70 14.67 1.59
N SER A 62 11.66 15.83 0.92
CA SER A 62 10.38 16.54 0.73
C SER A 62 9.39 15.67 -0.04
N TYR A 63 8.08 15.94 0.08
CA TYR A 63 7.06 15.09 -0.55
C TYR A 63 7.38 14.81 -2.03
N GLN A 64 7.43 13.51 -2.39
CA GLN A 64 7.68 13.06 -3.76
C GLN A 64 6.44 12.39 -4.34
N ARG A 65 6.31 12.50 -5.66
CA ARG A 65 5.32 11.74 -6.44
C ARG A 65 5.84 10.32 -6.63
N THR A 66 4.94 9.34 -6.67
CA THR A 66 5.31 7.92 -6.85
C THR A 66 6.16 7.68 -8.10
N ALA A 67 5.90 8.39 -9.21
CA ALA A 67 6.74 8.29 -10.42
C ALA A 67 8.22 8.59 -10.14
N VAL A 68 8.50 9.61 -9.32
CA VAL A 68 9.88 10.01 -8.94
C VAL A 68 10.52 8.97 -8.04
N VAL A 69 9.75 8.34 -7.15
CA VAL A 69 10.24 7.24 -6.30
C VAL A 69 10.60 6.02 -7.14
N LEU A 70 9.80 5.69 -8.16
CA LEU A 70 10.13 4.61 -9.10
C LEU A 70 11.37 4.93 -9.94
N ASP A 71 11.52 6.17 -10.40
CA ASP A 71 12.73 6.65 -11.08
C ASP A 71 13.97 6.51 -10.21
N HIS A 72 13.87 6.84 -8.92
CA HIS A 72 14.96 6.68 -7.97
C HIS A 72 15.40 5.21 -7.87
N ILE A 73 14.45 4.30 -7.62
CA ILE A 73 14.74 2.87 -7.48
C ILE A 73 15.35 2.30 -8.78
N ASP A 74 14.80 2.68 -9.94
CA ASP A 74 15.32 2.29 -11.25
C ASP A 74 16.75 2.78 -11.45
N TYR A 75 17.04 4.04 -11.11
CA TYR A 75 18.37 4.61 -11.21
C TYR A 75 19.39 3.92 -10.29
N GLU A 76 19.04 3.69 -9.02
CA GLU A 76 19.95 3.01 -8.08
C GLU A 76 20.25 1.57 -8.54
N ILE A 77 19.24 0.81 -8.94
CA ILE A 77 19.42 -0.60 -9.33
C ILE A 77 20.07 -0.71 -10.71
N ASN A 78 19.50 -0.07 -11.71
CA ASN A 78 19.88 -0.34 -13.09
C ASN A 78 21.01 0.55 -13.60
N THR A 79 21.12 1.78 -13.10
CA THR A 79 22.17 2.69 -13.55
C THR A 79 23.42 2.61 -12.66
N LYS A 80 23.25 2.66 -11.33
CA LYS A 80 24.40 2.63 -10.41
C LYS A 80 24.94 1.24 -10.16
N LEU A 81 24.08 0.24 -9.93
CA LEU A 81 24.52 -1.15 -9.73
C LEU A 81 24.67 -1.93 -11.05
N GLY A 82 24.15 -1.39 -12.17
CA GLY A 82 24.22 -2.03 -13.48
C GLY A 82 23.21 -3.18 -13.69
N GLY A 83 22.19 -3.27 -12.84
CA GLY A 83 21.19 -4.33 -12.86
C GLY A 83 21.54 -5.50 -11.94
N VAL A 84 21.21 -6.71 -12.39
CA VAL A 84 21.47 -7.97 -11.66
C VAL A 84 22.27 -8.96 -12.50
N THR A 85 23.19 -9.66 -11.83
CA THR A 85 23.93 -10.78 -12.44
C THR A 85 23.08 -12.04 -12.41
N THR A 86 22.85 -12.66 -13.57
CA THR A 86 22.17 -13.95 -13.66
C THR A 86 23.07 -15.11 -13.24
N ALA A 87 22.49 -16.31 -13.08
CA ALA A 87 23.25 -17.53 -12.81
C ALA A 87 24.29 -17.84 -13.91
N ASP A 88 24.03 -17.39 -15.15
CA ASP A 88 24.93 -17.55 -16.30
C ASP A 88 26.03 -16.47 -16.36
N GLY A 89 26.04 -15.53 -15.41
CA GLY A 89 27.01 -14.44 -15.33
C GLY A 89 26.68 -13.21 -16.17
N GLU A 90 25.53 -13.18 -16.86
CA GLU A 90 25.10 -12.01 -17.64
C GLU A 90 24.56 -10.90 -16.74
N GLN A 91 24.85 -9.65 -17.06
CA GLN A 91 24.19 -8.50 -16.43
C GLN A 91 22.87 -8.20 -17.13
N ARG A 92 21.78 -8.15 -16.36
CA ARG A 92 20.45 -7.84 -16.88
C ARG A 92 19.81 -6.68 -16.13
N HIS A 93 19.17 -5.81 -16.90
CA HIS A 93 18.36 -4.73 -16.35
C HIS A 93 17.14 -5.31 -15.63
N VAL A 94 16.88 -4.84 -14.41
CA VAL A 94 15.72 -5.20 -13.60
C VAL A 94 14.52 -4.38 -14.06
N ARG A 95 13.37 -5.03 -14.17
CA ARG A 95 12.10 -4.33 -14.34
C ARG A 95 11.55 -3.92 -12.98
N ILE A 96 11.31 -2.63 -12.78
CA ILE A 96 10.67 -2.11 -11.57
C ILE A 96 9.15 -2.15 -11.75
N LEU A 97 8.43 -2.66 -10.76
CA LEU A 97 6.97 -2.71 -10.71
C LEU A 97 6.47 -2.13 -9.39
N LEU A 98 5.41 -1.33 -9.45
CA LEU A 98 4.73 -0.81 -8.27
C LEU A 98 3.79 -1.87 -7.68
N LEU A 99 4.03 -2.33 -6.45
CA LEU A 99 3.12 -3.22 -5.73
C LEU A 99 2.16 -2.40 -4.88
N ALA A 100 0.85 -2.55 -5.08
CA ALA A 100 -0.17 -1.83 -4.32
C ALA A 100 -1.45 -2.66 -4.09
N GLY A 101 -2.31 -2.18 -3.19
CA GLY A 101 -3.67 -2.69 -3.05
C GLY A 101 -4.61 -2.12 -4.11
N SER A 102 -5.78 -2.74 -4.26
CA SER A 102 -6.84 -2.29 -5.18
C SER A 102 -7.37 -0.88 -4.90
N ASP A 103 -7.17 -0.39 -3.69
CA ASP A 103 -7.46 1.00 -3.31
C ASP A 103 -6.64 2.01 -4.12
N LEU A 104 -5.38 1.70 -4.45
CA LEU A 104 -4.55 2.60 -5.26
C LEU A 104 -5.05 2.69 -6.70
N ILE A 105 -5.37 1.55 -7.33
CA ILE A 105 -5.82 1.54 -8.73
C ILE A 105 -7.15 2.29 -8.89
N ALA A 106 -8.02 2.24 -7.87
CA ALA A 106 -9.28 2.96 -7.87
C ALA A 106 -9.04 4.47 -7.94
N THR A 107 -8.07 4.98 -7.16
CA THR A 107 -7.68 6.40 -7.25
C THR A 107 -7.03 6.75 -8.58
N MET A 108 -6.24 5.85 -9.18
CA MET A 108 -5.63 6.06 -10.51
C MET A 108 -6.67 6.15 -11.62
N SER A 109 -7.79 5.45 -11.48
CA SER A 109 -8.92 5.53 -12.41
C SER A 109 -9.80 6.76 -12.23
N GLU A 110 -9.65 7.50 -11.12
CA GLU A 110 -10.47 8.68 -10.82
C GLU A 110 -9.93 9.93 -11.55
N PRO A 111 -10.73 10.56 -12.43
CA PRO A 111 -10.29 11.73 -13.17
C PRO A 111 -9.86 12.89 -12.25
N GLY A 112 -8.68 13.46 -12.51
CA GLY A 112 -8.16 14.61 -11.78
C GLY A 112 -7.41 14.31 -10.49
N VAL A 113 -7.37 13.04 -10.05
CA VAL A 113 -6.55 12.63 -8.88
C VAL A 113 -5.09 12.43 -9.28
N TRP A 114 -4.86 11.82 -10.45
CA TRP A 114 -3.52 11.59 -11.00
C TRP A 114 -3.33 12.41 -12.27
N SER A 115 -2.12 12.92 -12.47
CA SER A 115 -1.77 13.53 -13.75
C SER A 115 -1.61 12.42 -14.81
N GLU A 116 -2.05 12.69 -16.04
CA GLU A 116 -1.91 11.73 -17.14
C GLU A 116 -0.44 11.38 -17.40
N ALA A 117 0.45 12.37 -17.26
CA ALA A 117 1.89 12.17 -17.37
C ALA A 117 2.42 11.19 -16.31
N ASP A 118 1.95 11.25 -15.07
CA ASP A 118 2.33 10.30 -14.04
C ASP A 118 1.73 8.91 -14.27
N LEU A 119 0.49 8.82 -14.76
CA LEU A 119 -0.10 7.54 -15.13
C LEU A 119 0.68 6.89 -16.28
N ASP A 120 1.05 7.65 -17.31
CA ASP A 120 1.89 7.17 -18.40
C ASP A 120 3.27 6.73 -17.93
N HIS A 121 3.86 7.48 -17.00
CA HIS A 121 5.16 7.13 -16.45
C HIS A 121 5.10 5.86 -15.61
N ILE A 122 4.13 5.77 -14.68
CA ILE A 122 4.01 4.64 -13.77
C ILE A 122 3.52 3.39 -14.50
N LEU A 123 2.40 3.49 -15.22
CA LEU A 123 1.73 2.35 -15.85
C LEU A 123 2.26 2.05 -17.25
N GLY A 124 2.83 3.03 -17.95
CA GLY A 124 3.43 2.82 -19.27
C GLY A 124 4.86 2.31 -19.20
N ARG A 125 5.74 2.95 -18.42
CA ARG A 125 7.16 2.59 -18.35
C ARG A 125 7.45 1.45 -17.38
N TYR A 126 6.89 1.51 -16.17
CA TYR A 126 7.18 0.52 -15.14
C TYR A 126 6.18 -0.62 -15.15
N GLY A 127 4.97 -0.34 -14.67
CA GLY A 127 3.90 -1.29 -14.45
C GLY A 127 3.56 -1.43 -12.99
N THR A 128 2.47 -2.14 -12.72
CA THR A 128 1.99 -2.34 -11.35
C THR A 128 1.48 -3.75 -11.14
N MET A 129 1.67 -4.25 -9.92
CA MET A 129 1.01 -5.43 -9.40
C MET A 129 -0.03 -4.98 -8.37
N ILE A 130 -1.29 -5.31 -8.63
CA ILE A 130 -2.41 -4.90 -7.78
C ILE A 130 -2.95 -6.11 -7.03
N VAL A 131 -2.87 -6.07 -5.71
CA VAL A 131 -3.48 -7.07 -4.84
C VAL A 131 -4.92 -6.68 -4.55
N GLU A 132 -5.86 -7.53 -4.98
CA GLU A 132 -7.29 -7.30 -4.78
C GLU A 132 -7.64 -7.29 -3.29
N ARG A 133 -8.43 -6.29 -2.86
CA ARG A 133 -9.04 -6.18 -1.52
C ARG A 133 -10.56 -6.15 -1.65
N ALA A 134 -11.26 -6.55 -0.59
CA ALA A 134 -12.72 -6.51 -0.55
C ALA A 134 -13.25 -5.07 -0.71
N GLY A 135 -14.29 -4.90 -1.53
CA GLY A 135 -15.03 -3.64 -1.65
C GLY A 135 -14.55 -2.66 -2.74
N SER A 136 -13.56 -3.02 -3.56
CA SER A 136 -13.14 -2.22 -4.73
C SER A 136 -13.74 -2.76 -6.03
N ASP A 137 -14.38 -1.90 -6.83
CA ASP A 137 -14.81 -2.24 -8.19
C ASP A 137 -13.60 -2.17 -9.15
N MET A 138 -12.95 -3.32 -9.30
CA MET A 138 -11.74 -3.44 -10.11
C MET A 138 -12.02 -3.44 -11.61
N ALA A 139 -13.20 -3.92 -12.04
CA ALA A 139 -13.53 -4.00 -13.46
C ALA A 139 -13.60 -2.60 -14.07
N GLN A 140 -14.35 -1.70 -13.42
CA GLN A 140 -14.49 -0.32 -13.87
C GLN A 140 -13.16 0.45 -13.85
N ALA A 141 -12.33 0.24 -12.82
CA ALA A 141 -11.03 0.90 -12.71
C ALA A 141 -10.09 0.46 -13.85
N ILE A 142 -10.06 -0.84 -14.18
CA ILE A 142 -9.24 -1.38 -15.26
C ILE A 142 -9.72 -0.92 -16.63
N ASP A 143 -11.04 -0.81 -16.86
CA ASP A 143 -11.58 -0.30 -18.11
C ASP A 143 -11.20 1.18 -18.34
N SER A 144 -11.18 1.98 -17.27
CA SER A 144 -10.73 3.38 -17.33
C SER A 144 -9.22 3.50 -17.62
N LEU A 145 -8.45 2.48 -17.26
CA LEU A 145 -7.00 2.38 -17.48
C LEU A 145 -6.64 1.45 -18.65
N ALA A 146 -7.59 1.17 -19.56
CA ALA A 146 -7.46 0.14 -20.60
C ALA A 146 -6.19 0.27 -21.45
N ARG A 147 -5.72 1.50 -21.71
CA ARG A 147 -4.49 1.77 -22.47
C ARG A 147 -3.24 1.15 -21.85
N TRP A 148 -3.19 1.02 -20.52
CA TRP A 148 -2.07 0.44 -19.78
C TRP A 148 -2.36 -0.96 -19.22
N LYS A 149 -3.50 -1.56 -19.58
CA LYS A 149 -3.96 -2.86 -19.04
C LYS A 149 -2.92 -3.96 -19.17
N HIS A 150 -2.13 -3.97 -20.24
CA HIS A 150 -1.07 -4.95 -20.48
C HIS A 150 0.07 -4.89 -19.45
N ASN A 151 0.18 -3.79 -18.69
CA ASN A 151 1.21 -3.55 -17.67
C ASN A 151 0.64 -3.50 -16.24
N ILE A 152 -0.62 -3.92 -16.08
CA ILE A 152 -1.31 -4.01 -14.79
C ILE A 152 -1.54 -5.50 -14.49
N HIS A 153 -0.82 -6.02 -13.50
CA HIS A 153 -0.90 -7.41 -13.07
C HIS A 153 -1.84 -7.55 -11.88
N LEU A 154 -3.06 -8.02 -12.12
CA LEU A 154 -4.06 -8.22 -11.07
C LEU A 154 -3.83 -9.54 -10.33
N ILE A 155 -3.71 -9.47 -9.01
CA ILE A 155 -3.51 -10.59 -8.10
C ILE A 155 -4.78 -10.77 -7.26
N HIS A 156 -5.57 -11.78 -7.59
CA HIS A 156 -6.75 -12.16 -6.84
C HIS A 156 -6.38 -12.82 -5.50
N GLN A 157 -7.05 -12.41 -4.42
CA GLN A 157 -6.87 -13.02 -3.09
C GLN A 157 -7.91 -14.12 -2.87
N LEU A 158 -7.45 -15.37 -2.71
CA LEU A 158 -8.32 -16.49 -2.31
C LEU A 158 -8.75 -16.39 -0.84
N ILE A 159 -7.90 -15.82 0.02
CA ILE A 159 -8.18 -15.57 1.43
C ILE A 159 -8.01 -14.07 1.68
N GLN A 160 -9.09 -13.43 2.11
CA GLN A 160 -9.11 -11.99 2.36
C GLN A 160 -8.41 -11.67 3.69
N ASN A 161 -7.41 -10.80 3.63
CA ASN A 161 -6.83 -10.19 4.82
C ASN A 161 -7.34 -8.75 4.96
N ASP A 162 -8.27 -8.53 5.88
CA ASP A 162 -8.90 -7.22 6.12
C ASP A 162 -8.26 -6.44 7.29
N VAL A 163 -6.97 -6.72 7.56
CA VAL A 163 -6.16 -5.90 8.46
C VAL A 163 -5.76 -4.61 7.72
N SER A 164 -6.06 -3.47 8.34
CA SER A 164 -5.70 -2.13 7.84
C SER A 164 -5.08 -1.29 8.95
N SER A 165 -4.17 -0.39 8.59
CA SER A 165 -3.51 0.48 9.58
C SER A 165 -4.52 1.35 10.34
N THR A 166 -5.65 1.71 9.74
CA THR A 166 -6.73 2.44 10.41
C THR A 166 -7.36 1.63 11.54
N LYS A 167 -7.66 0.34 11.31
CA LYS A 167 -8.20 -0.56 12.33
C LYS A 167 -7.18 -0.84 13.43
N VAL A 168 -5.91 -1.07 13.05
CA VAL A 168 -4.80 -1.27 14.01
C VAL A 168 -4.66 -0.06 14.94
N ARG A 169 -4.58 1.16 14.38
CA ARG A 169 -4.52 2.40 15.19
C ARG A 169 -5.77 2.61 16.05
N LEU A 170 -6.93 2.12 15.63
CA LEU A 170 -8.15 2.18 16.44
C LEU A 170 -8.08 1.22 17.63
N PHE A 171 -7.53 0.02 17.44
CA PHE A 171 -7.37 -0.97 18.52
C PHE A 171 -6.36 -0.49 19.56
N LEU A 172 -5.21 0.03 19.12
CA LEU A 172 -4.20 0.61 20.01
C LEU A 172 -4.79 1.75 20.86
N ARG A 173 -5.49 2.70 20.25
CA ARG A 173 -6.18 3.79 20.98
C ARG A 173 -7.23 3.31 21.98
N ARG A 174 -7.81 2.13 21.78
CA ARG A 174 -8.80 1.52 22.69
C ARG A 174 -8.17 0.61 23.74
N GLY A 175 -6.84 0.51 23.79
CA GLY A 175 -6.14 -0.44 24.66
C GLY A 175 -6.40 -1.90 24.30
N LEU A 176 -6.80 -2.18 23.06
CA LEU A 176 -7.02 -3.54 22.56
C LEU A 176 -5.72 -4.09 22.00
N SER A 177 -5.48 -5.38 22.24
CA SER A 177 -4.31 -6.07 21.71
C SER A 177 -4.33 -6.13 20.19
N VAL A 178 -3.17 -5.87 19.58
CA VAL A 178 -2.89 -6.06 18.14
C VAL A 178 -1.89 -7.19 17.89
N ARG A 179 -1.57 -7.99 18.93
CA ARG A 179 -0.74 -9.18 18.77
C ARG A 179 -1.39 -10.13 17.77
N TYR A 180 -0.57 -10.79 16.95
CA TYR A 180 -0.97 -11.63 15.82
C TYR A 180 -1.57 -10.90 14.60
N LEU A 181 -1.85 -9.59 14.68
CA LEU A 181 -2.17 -8.77 13.51
C LEU A 181 -0.91 -8.17 12.87
N LEU A 182 0.15 -7.99 13.67
CA LEU A 182 1.45 -7.45 13.29
C LEU A 182 2.56 -8.39 13.77
N PRO A 183 3.77 -8.32 13.17
CA PRO A 183 4.95 -8.97 13.71
C PRO A 183 5.21 -8.53 15.16
N THR A 184 5.57 -9.48 16.03
CA THR A 184 5.81 -9.23 17.46
C THR A 184 6.77 -8.06 17.73
N PRO A 185 7.94 -7.94 17.06
CA PRO A 185 8.86 -6.82 17.32
C PRO A 185 8.26 -5.46 17.00
N VAL A 186 7.35 -5.39 16.01
CA VAL A 186 6.66 -4.15 15.67
C VAL A 186 5.68 -3.76 16.78
N VAL A 187 4.98 -4.75 17.36
CA VAL A 187 4.10 -4.53 18.51
C VAL A 187 4.90 -4.04 19.71
N ASP A 188 5.99 -4.72 20.02
CA ASP A 188 6.84 -4.37 21.18
C ASP A 188 7.41 -2.96 21.00
N TYR A 189 7.88 -2.59 19.80
CA TYR A 189 8.34 -1.23 19.49
C TYR A 189 7.25 -0.16 19.67
N ILE A 190 6.02 -0.45 19.23
CA ILE A 190 4.87 0.45 19.41
C ILE A 190 4.59 0.67 20.90
N GLU A 191 4.59 -0.41 21.69
CA GLU A 191 4.35 -0.36 23.14
C GLU A 191 5.45 0.41 23.88
N GLU A 192 6.72 0.13 23.58
CA GLU A 192 7.89 0.79 24.19
C GLU A 192 7.94 2.29 23.94
N ASN A 193 7.53 2.72 22.75
CA ASN A 193 7.56 4.14 22.34
C ASN A 193 6.22 4.85 22.58
N GLY A 194 5.22 4.18 23.16
CA GLY A 194 3.90 4.76 23.41
C GLY A 194 3.16 5.23 22.15
N LEU A 195 3.44 4.61 21.00
CA LEU A 195 2.93 5.08 19.71
C LEU A 195 1.43 4.82 19.57
N TYR A 196 0.72 5.77 18.97
CA TYR A 196 -0.73 5.71 18.74
C TYR A 196 -1.58 5.64 20.01
N MET A 197 -1.00 5.93 21.18
CA MET A 197 -1.74 6.28 22.39
C MET A 197 -2.22 7.74 22.27
N ASP A 198 -3.38 8.07 22.84
CA ASP A 198 -3.98 9.41 22.68
C ASP A 198 -3.06 10.52 23.21
N ASP A 199 -2.59 11.40 22.33
CA ASP A 199 -2.29 12.79 22.68
C ASP A 199 -3.56 13.62 22.42
N GLY A 200 -4.26 14.07 23.47
CA GLY A 200 -5.25 15.13 23.30
C GLY A 200 -4.60 16.43 22.79
N PRO A 201 -5.31 17.44 22.24
CA PRO A 201 -6.57 17.48 21.53
C PRO A 201 -6.32 17.80 20.03
N SER A 202 -6.29 16.80 19.15
CA SER A 202 -6.51 16.98 17.70
C SER A 202 -7.71 16.16 17.20
N ALA A 203 -8.65 15.91 18.11
CA ALA A 203 -9.81 15.04 17.94
C ALA A 203 -10.94 15.59 17.05
N SER A 204 -10.70 16.60 16.20
CA SER A 204 -11.76 17.18 15.36
C SER A 204 -11.88 16.54 13.96
N ALA A 205 -10.90 15.75 13.50
CA ALA A 205 -10.97 15.15 12.16
C ALA A 205 -11.44 13.68 12.17
N SER A 206 -11.16 12.92 13.23
CA SER A 206 -11.49 11.49 13.29
C SER A 206 -12.91 11.20 13.80
N SER A 207 -13.50 12.13 14.54
CA SER A 207 -14.90 12.09 14.98
C SER A 207 -15.89 12.26 13.82
N GLY A 208 -15.52 13.02 12.78
CA GLY A 208 -16.31 13.18 11.56
C GLY A 208 -16.38 11.91 10.71
N ALA A 209 -15.28 11.17 10.57
CA ALA A 209 -15.24 9.92 9.79
C ALA A 209 -16.06 8.80 10.44
N VAL A 210 -15.99 8.68 11.77
CA VAL A 210 -16.76 7.68 12.54
C VAL A 210 -18.25 8.02 12.56
N ALA A 211 -18.62 9.31 12.56
CA ALA A 211 -20.02 9.74 12.43
C ALA A 211 -20.58 9.44 11.04
N ALA A 212 -19.81 9.73 9.98
CA ALA A 212 -20.21 9.49 8.58
C ALA A 212 -20.39 8.00 8.24
N GLU A 213 -19.56 7.11 8.80
CA GLU A 213 -19.74 5.66 8.64
C GLU A 213 -20.98 5.14 9.39
N LYS A 214 -21.28 5.73 10.55
CA LYS A 214 -22.44 5.34 11.38
C LYS A 214 -23.77 5.81 10.77
N GLU A 215 -23.79 6.94 10.08
CA GLU A 215 -24.95 7.40 9.30
C GLU A 215 -25.17 6.55 8.05
N LYS A 216 -24.10 6.24 7.28
CA LYS A 216 -24.20 5.34 6.11
C LYS A 216 -24.68 3.92 6.47
N GLY A 217 -24.29 3.41 7.64
CA GLY A 217 -24.79 2.12 8.14
C GLY A 217 -26.29 2.14 8.45
N LYS A 218 -26.79 3.22 9.06
CA LYS A 218 -28.23 3.39 9.39
C LYS A 218 -29.11 3.58 8.16
N GLU A 219 -28.62 4.26 7.12
CA GLU A 219 -29.36 4.40 5.86
C GLU A 219 -29.49 3.08 5.10
N ARG A 220 -28.42 2.26 5.08
CA ARG A 220 -28.47 0.92 4.48
C ARG A 220 -29.42 -0.04 5.20
N GLU A 221 -29.47 0.04 6.53
CA GLU A 221 -30.37 -0.79 7.36
C GLU A 221 -31.85 -0.41 7.20
N LYS A 222 -32.14 0.90 7.05
CA LYS A 222 -33.48 1.41 6.73
C LYS A 222 -33.93 1.06 5.31
N ALA A 223 -33.02 1.07 4.34
CA ALA A 223 -33.34 0.67 2.96
C ALA A 223 -33.64 -0.83 2.85
N ALA A 224 -32.92 -1.68 3.60
CA ALA A 224 -33.14 -3.12 3.63
C ALA A 224 -34.47 -3.51 4.31
N THR A 225 -34.85 -2.81 5.38
CA THR A 225 -36.14 -3.04 6.07
C THR A 225 -37.33 -2.56 5.26
N ALA A 226 -37.22 -1.46 4.51
CA ALA A 226 -38.28 -0.98 3.63
C ALA A 226 -38.54 -1.89 2.40
N SER A 227 -37.53 -2.62 1.94
CA SER A 227 -37.66 -3.59 0.84
C SER A 227 -38.29 -4.92 1.26
N SER A 228 -38.28 -5.25 2.56
CA SER A 228 -38.82 -6.51 3.11
C SER A 228 -40.34 -6.43 3.38
N SER A 229 -40.90 -5.23 3.50
CA SER A 229 -42.34 -5.01 3.78
C SER A 229 -43.23 -4.88 2.53
N LYS A 230 -42.73 -5.24 1.34
CA LYS A 230 -43.49 -5.27 0.08
C LYS A 230 -43.42 -6.64 -0.61
N CYS A 231 -43.76 -7.69 0.14
CA CYS A 231 -44.19 -8.99 -0.39
C CYS A 231 -45.46 -9.41 0.34
#